data_AF-T2S9I3-F1
#
_entry.id   AF-T2S9I3-F1
#
_cell.length_a   1.000
_cell.length_b   1.000
_cell.length_c   1.000
_cell.angle_alpha   90.00
_cell.angle_beta   90.00
_cell.angle_gamma   90.00
#
_symmetry.space_group_name_H-M   'P 1'
#
loop_
_entity.id
_entity.type
_entity.pdbx_description
1 polymer ?
#
loop_
_entity_poly.entity_id
_entity_poly.type
_entity_poly.pdbx_seq_one_letter_code
_entity_poly.pdbx_strand_id
1 'polypeptide(L)'
;MDIEKISKISSMLSQKAKQLHALKNINEPKNPNDLIVLEDLIALLDFKIEFKESKELHFKEREEINAKYQQAKEILENSPDKKSKEFQNFSKELSKLLQTPATSQNFNEISTACSVLISQLEKANQQTTNLLNKYNNDPSYAITHKRLHDRLIDRFQDRFIEKTISSPTDIFTLLSALKIALDERIFKRQEILTEEYTLKNAINAELKNAFKENPSLKDLKKEEEFIAQTLFDELTQNHHQGNSNA
;
A
#
# COMPACT_ATOMS: atom_id res chain seq x y z
N MET A 1 12.79 -37.07 -3.33
CA MET A 1 13.60 -37.61 -2.22
C MET A 1 13.67 -36.54 -1.13
N ASP A 2 12.99 -36.78 -0.01
CA ASP A 2 12.88 -35.87 1.15
C ASP A 2 14.24 -35.40 1.65
N ILE A 3 14.37 -34.12 1.95
CA ILE A 3 15.54 -33.55 2.64
C ILE A 3 15.76 -34.27 3.97
N GLU A 4 14.68 -34.62 4.67
CA GLU A 4 14.73 -35.42 5.90
C GLU A 4 15.36 -36.80 5.68
N LYS A 5 15.07 -37.47 4.56
CA LYS A 5 15.69 -38.76 4.22
C LYS A 5 17.17 -38.62 3.88
N ILE A 6 17.57 -37.56 3.20
CA ILE A 6 18.98 -37.30 2.85
C ILE A 6 19.78 -36.93 4.11
N SER A 7 19.24 -36.03 4.94
CA SER A 7 19.82 -35.64 6.24
C SER A 7 20.00 -36.84 7.16
N LYS A 8 19.00 -37.73 7.23
CA LYS A 8 19.09 -38.98 7.99
C LYS A 8 20.18 -39.91 7.46
N ILE A 9 20.34 -40.04 6.14
CA ILE A 9 21.41 -40.83 5.53
C ILE A 9 22.79 -40.22 5.83
N SER A 10 22.96 -38.90 5.71
CA SER A 10 24.24 -38.25 6.05
C SER A 10 24.58 -38.40 7.53
N SER A 11 23.60 -38.20 8.42
CA SER A 11 23.79 -38.40 9.87
C SER A 11 24.21 -39.83 10.20
N MET A 12 23.57 -40.84 9.58
CA MET A 12 23.94 -42.25 9.74
C MET A 12 25.35 -42.55 9.21
N LEU A 13 25.75 -41.97 8.08
CA LEU A 13 27.09 -42.15 7.52
C LEU A 13 28.16 -41.44 8.36
N SER A 14 27.89 -40.22 8.84
CA SER A 14 28.72 -39.50 9.80
C SER A 14 28.91 -40.28 11.10
N GLN A 15 27.84 -40.90 11.63
CA GLN A 15 27.94 -41.80 12.78
C GLN A 15 28.79 -43.04 12.47
N LYS A 16 28.63 -43.62 11.27
CA LYS A 16 29.43 -44.78 10.83
C LYS A 16 30.91 -44.43 10.64
N ALA A 17 31.24 -43.26 10.11
CA ALA A 17 32.61 -42.78 10.02
C ALA A 17 33.21 -42.53 11.41
N LYS A 18 32.47 -41.94 12.34
CA LYS A 18 32.91 -41.79 13.74
C LYS A 18 33.16 -43.14 14.41
N GLN A 19 32.29 -44.13 14.19
CA GLN A 19 32.49 -45.51 14.65
C GLN A 19 33.73 -46.14 14.02
N LEU A 20 33.94 -45.96 12.71
CA LEU A 20 35.10 -46.48 11.99
C LEU A 20 36.41 -45.83 12.47
N HIS A 21 36.41 -44.52 12.75
CA HIS A 21 37.50 -43.79 13.39
C HIS A 21 37.78 -44.26 14.80
N ALA A 22 36.75 -44.53 15.61
CA ALA A 22 36.93 -45.11 16.94
C ALA A 22 37.54 -46.52 16.87
N LEU A 23 37.20 -47.30 15.84
CA LEU A 23 37.76 -48.62 15.57
C LEU A 23 39.18 -48.57 14.96
N LYS A 24 39.60 -47.45 14.35
CA LYS A 24 40.99 -47.19 13.89
C LYS A 24 42.00 -47.23 15.04
N ASN A 25 41.55 -46.98 16.28
CA ASN A 25 42.37 -47.03 17.48
C ASN A 25 42.53 -48.45 18.07
N ILE A 26 41.97 -49.47 17.41
CA ILE A 26 42.10 -50.89 17.80
C ILE A 26 42.92 -51.58 16.71
N ASN A 27 43.98 -52.30 17.10
CA ASN A 27 45.00 -52.94 16.23
C ASN A 27 44.44 -54.03 15.28
N GLU A 28 43.58 -53.67 14.32
CA GLU A 28 43.22 -54.53 13.18
C GLU A 28 43.68 -53.88 11.87
N PRO A 29 44.20 -54.67 10.91
CA PRO A 29 44.66 -54.15 9.63
C PRO A 29 43.45 -53.76 8.77
N LYS A 30 43.23 -52.46 8.56
CA LYS A 30 42.22 -51.95 7.62
C LYS A 30 42.85 -51.02 6.60
N ASN A 31 42.31 -51.07 5.38
CA ASN A 31 42.80 -50.33 4.22
C ASN A 31 42.53 -48.82 4.42
N PRO A 32 43.58 -47.97 4.53
CA PRO A 32 43.43 -46.53 4.70
C PRO A 32 42.54 -45.86 3.64
N ASN A 33 42.49 -46.43 2.43
CA ASN A 33 41.66 -45.94 1.34
C ASN A 33 40.16 -46.03 1.64
N ASP A 34 39.70 -47.01 2.41
CA ASP A 34 38.26 -47.19 2.67
C ASP A 34 37.71 -46.10 3.61
N LEU A 35 38.56 -45.59 4.52
CA LEU A 35 38.21 -44.49 5.42
C LEU A 35 38.15 -43.16 4.67
N ILE A 36 39.13 -42.90 3.80
CA ILE A 36 39.18 -41.69 2.96
C ILE A 36 37.96 -41.64 2.03
N VAL A 37 37.60 -42.75 1.39
CA VAL A 37 36.42 -42.85 0.53
C VAL A 37 35.12 -42.59 1.31
N LEU A 38 35.03 -43.05 2.57
CA LEU A 38 33.86 -42.81 3.40
C LEU A 38 33.73 -41.33 3.80
N GLU A 39 34.84 -40.67 4.14
CA GLU A 39 34.89 -39.23 4.46
C GLU A 39 34.50 -38.37 3.25
N ASP A 40 35.02 -38.69 2.06
CA ASP A 40 34.67 -37.99 0.81
C ASP A 40 33.18 -38.14 0.48
N LEU A 41 32.60 -39.33 0.67
CA LEU A 41 31.17 -39.57 0.46
C LEU A 41 30.30 -38.80 1.46
N ILE A 42 30.74 -38.63 2.70
CA ILE A 42 30.05 -37.81 3.70
C ILE A 42 30.09 -36.34 3.30
N ALA A 43 31.26 -35.81 2.94
CA ALA A 43 31.40 -34.42 2.50
C ALA A 43 30.53 -34.10 1.28
N LEU A 44 30.46 -35.02 0.31
CA LEU A 44 29.57 -34.87 -0.86
C LEU A 44 28.09 -34.89 -0.49
N LEU A 45 27.68 -35.67 0.52
CA LEU A 45 26.30 -35.70 0.99
C LEU A 45 25.92 -34.46 1.77
N ASP A 46 26.79 -33.99 2.68
CA ASP A 46 26.59 -32.76 3.44
C ASP A 46 26.47 -31.55 2.49
N PHE A 47 27.37 -31.44 1.52
CA PHE A 47 27.27 -30.43 0.46
C PHE A 47 25.93 -30.50 -0.29
N LYS A 48 25.43 -31.70 -0.61
CA LYS A 48 24.17 -31.89 -1.32
C LYS A 48 22.94 -31.56 -0.46
N ILE A 49 23.02 -31.77 0.85
CA ILE A 49 21.98 -31.37 1.82
C ILE A 49 21.95 -29.84 1.90
N GLU A 50 23.07 -29.21 2.22
CA GLU A 50 23.19 -27.75 2.32
C GLU A 50 22.73 -27.05 1.04
N PHE A 51 23.13 -27.57 -0.13
CA PHE A 51 22.70 -27.04 -1.42
C PHE A 51 21.19 -27.13 -1.64
N LYS A 52 20.54 -28.22 -1.19
CA LYS A 52 19.09 -28.37 -1.29
C LYS A 52 18.35 -27.47 -0.31
N GLU A 53 18.82 -27.37 0.93
CA GLU A 53 18.25 -26.50 1.96
C GLU A 53 18.33 -25.03 1.55
N SER A 54 19.47 -24.61 0.99
CA SER A 54 19.62 -23.26 0.40
C SER A 54 18.61 -23.02 -0.73
N LYS A 55 18.42 -23.96 -1.65
CA LYS A 55 17.40 -23.84 -2.71
C LYS A 55 15.97 -23.77 -2.18
N GLU A 56 15.66 -24.53 -1.13
CA GLU A 56 14.36 -24.47 -0.48
C GLU A 56 14.14 -23.13 0.23
N LEU A 57 15.16 -22.61 0.91
CA LEU A 57 15.13 -21.29 1.54
C LEU A 57 14.85 -20.19 0.50
N HIS A 58 15.60 -20.19 -0.60
CA HIS A 58 15.37 -19.29 -1.74
C HIS A 58 13.93 -19.38 -2.29
N PHE A 59 13.36 -20.58 -2.35
CA PHE A 59 11.99 -20.77 -2.80
C PHE A 59 10.99 -20.14 -1.83
N LYS A 60 11.13 -20.39 -0.53
CA LYS A 60 10.26 -19.81 0.52
C LYS A 60 10.34 -18.28 0.55
N GLU A 61 11.55 -17.73 0.44
CA GLU A 61 11.79 -16.28 0.35
C GLU A 61 11.06 -15.66 -0.85
N ARG A 62 11.12 -16.32 -2.01
CA ARG A 62 10.43 -15.86 -3.22
C ARG A 62 8.91 -15.92 -3.08
N GLU A 63 8.39 -16.99 -2.48
CA GLU A 63 6.95 -17.13 -2.21
C GLU A 63 6.45 -16.04 -1.27
N GLU A 64 7.20 -15.71 -0.20
CA GLU A 64 6.83 -14.63 0.71
C GLU A 64 6.78 -13.28 0.00
N ILE A 65 7.82 -12.94 -0.78
CA ILE A 65 7.85 -11.70 -1.56
C ILE A 65 6.66 -11.65 -2.53
N ASN A 66 6.37 -12.75 -3.22
CA ASN A 66 5.25 -12.82 -4.15
C ASN A 66 3.90 -12.63 -3.45
N ALA A 67 3.70 -13.24 -2.27
CA ALA A 67 2.49 -13.05 -1.47
C ALA A 67 2.29 -11.59 -1.07
N LYS A 68 3.36 -10.91 -0.61
CA LYS A 68 3.31 -9.48 -0.28
C LYS A 68 2.99 -8.61 -1.51
N TYR A 69 3.54 -8.95 -2.67
CA TYR A 69 3.19 -8.25 -3.92
C TYR A 69 1.72 -8.40 -4.29
N GLN A 70 1.16 -9.61 -4.17
CA GLN A 70 -0.27 -9.82 -4.44
C GLN A 70 -1.15 -9.05 -3.45
N GLN A 71 -0.79 -9.05 -2.16
CA GLN A 71 -1.50 -8.26 -1.15
C GLN A 71 -1.47 -6.77 -1.47
N ALA A 72 -0.30 -6.19 -1.76
CA ALA A 72 -0.18 -4.77 -2.10
C ALA A 72 -1.00 -4.42 -3.36
N LYS A 73 -0.98 -5.30 -4.36
CA LYS A 73 -1.75 -5.13 -5.59
C LYS A 73 -3.26 -5.19 -5.34
N GLU A 74 -3.73 -6.14 -4.54
CA GLU A 74 -5.14 -6.26 -4.17
C GLU A 74 -5.64 -5.00 -3.44
N ILE A 75 -4.85 -4.48 -2.49
CA ILE A 75 -5.21 -3.25 -1.75
C ILE A 75 -5.28 -2.04 -2.69
N LEU A 76 -4.36 -1.93 -3.66
CA LEU A 76 -4.38 -0.89 -4.70
C LEU A 76 -5.62 -1.00 -5.61
N GLU A 77 -5.93 -2.21 -6.08
CA GLU A 77 -7.05 -2.48 -6.98
C GLU A 77 -8.42 -2.33 -6.31
N ASN A 78 -8.51 -2.54 -5.00
CA ASN A 78 -9.75 -2.37 -4.25
C ASN A 78 -9.90 -0.97 -3.64
N SER A 79 -8.92 -0.08 -3.83
CA SER A 79 -9.01 1.27 -3.29
C SER A 79 -10.14 2.08 -3.93
N PRO A 80 -10.94 2.81 -3.15
CA PRO A 80 -11.94 3.74 -3.66
C PRO A 80 -11.36 5.00 -4.33
N ASP A 81 -10.10 5.38 -4.06
CA ASP A 81 -9.47 6.60 -4.61
C ASP A 81 -8.19 6.28 -5.41
N LYS A 82 -8.31 5.37 -6.37
CA LYS A 82 -7.20 4.86 -7.23
C LYS A 82 -6.47 5.96 -8.00
N LYS A 83 -7.16 7.05 -8.32
CA LYS A 83 -6.62 8.14 -9.16
C LYS A 83 -5.82 9.16 -8.36
N SER A 84 -5.85 9.12 -7.04
CA SER A 84 -5.09 10.05 -6.21
C SER A 84 -3.59 9.95 -6.48
N LYS A 85 -2.90 11.09 -6.33
CA LYS A 85 -1.44 11.18 -6.46
C LYS A 85 -0.73 10.22 -5.50
N GLU A 86 -1.28 10.05 -4.29
CA GLU A 86 -0.79 9.10 -3.29
C GLU A 86 -0.83 7.65 -3.80
N PHE A 87 -1.98 7.17 -4.29
CA PHE A 87 -2.10 5.80 -4.82
C PHE A 87 -1.30 5.59 -6.11
N GLN A 88 -1.17 6.62 -6.95
CA GLN A 88 -0.25 6.58 -8.09
C GLN A 88 1.22 6.44 -7.65
N ASN A 89 1.63 7.08 -6.55
CA ASN A 89 2.97 6.94 -6.01
C ASN A 89 3.21 5.54 -5.45
N PHE A 90 2.25 4.98 -4.71
CA PHE A 90 2.34 3.59 -4.24
C PHE A 90 2.44 2.59 -5.40
N SER A 91 1.67 2.80 -6.47
CA SER A 91 1.75 1.96 -7.68
C SER A 91 3.13 2.02 -8.35
N LYS A 92 3.72 3.21 -8.43
CA LYS A 92 5.10 3.39 -8.94
C LYS A 92 6.14 2.72 -8.03
N GLU A 93 5.99 2.83 -6.72
CA GLU A 93 6.89 2.20 -5.75
C GLU A 93 6.80 0.67 -5.79
N LEU A 94 5.59 0.12 -5.83
CA LEU A 94 5.36 -1.32 -6.04
C LEU A 94 6.02 -1.81 -7.34
N SER A 95 5.88 -1.04 -8.41
CA SER A 95 6.51 -1.37 -9.71
C SER A 95 8.03 -1.39 -9.63
N LYS A 96 8.65 -0.47 -8.87
CA LYS A 96 10.11 -0.47 -8.65
C LYS A 96 10.55 -1.68 -7.84
N LEU A 97 9.80 -2.05 -6.80
CA LEU A 97 10.09 -3.24 -6.00
C LEU A 97 10.02 -4.51 -6.87
N LEU A 98 8.97 -4.65 -7.68
CA LEU A 98 8.80 -5.77 -8.62
C LEU A 98 9.93 -5.88 -9.65
N GLN A 99 10.50 -4.77 -10.08
CA GLN A 99 11.64 -4.74 -11.00
C GLN A 99 12.97 -5.09 -10.32
N THR A 100 13.03 -5.05 -8.98
CA THR A 100 14.23 -5.39 -8.22
C THR A 100 14.38 -6.91 -8.18
N PRO A 101 15.48 -7.49 -8.70
CA PRO A 101 15.67 -8.93 -8.67
C PRO A 101 15.78 -9.42 -7.23
N ALA A 102 14.88 -10.33 -6.84
CA ALA A 102 14.90 -10.95 -5.52
C ALA A 102 16.00 -12.03 -5.44
N THR A 103 16.88 -11.88 -4.47
CA THR A 103 17.97 -12.79 -4.12
C THR A 103 17.97 -12.96 -2.58
N SER A 104 18.58 -14.00 -2.02
CA SER A 104 18.64 -14.10 -0.55
C SER A 104 19.37 -12.92 0.10
N GLN A 105 20.34 -12.33 -0.60
CA GLN A 105 21.13 -11.23 -0.04
C GLN A 105 20.30 -9.96 0.18
N ASN A 106 19.33 -9.69 -0.69
CA ASN A 106 18.44 -8.52 -0.60
C ASN A 106 17.00 -8.89 -0.20
N PHE A 107 16.73 -10.16 0.14
CA PHE A 107 15.42 -10.65 0.52
C PHE A 107 14.83 -9.83 1.68
N ASN A 108 15.59 -9.64 2.76
CA ASN A 108 15.13 -8.91 3.93
C ASN A 108 14.78 -7.44 3.59
N GLU A 109 15.56 -6.81 2.72
CA GLU A 109 15.33 -5.42 2.29
C GLU A 109 14.05 -5.31 1.47
N ILE A 110 13.88 -6.15 0.45
CA ILE A 110 12.69 -6.18 -0.40
C ILE A 110 11.45 -6.54 0.43
N SER A 111 11.57 -7.55 1.28
CA SER A 111 10.49 -8.03 2.15
C SER A 111 10.02 -6.94 3.12
N THR A 112 10.97 -6.20 3.72
CA THR A 112 10.68 -5.06 4.60
C THR A 112 10.04 -3.92 3.83
N ALA A 113 10.59 -3.55 2.66
CA ALA A 113 10.04 -2.49 1.83
C ALA A 113 8.60 -2.79 1.38
N CYS A 114 8.31 -4.04 1.00
CA CYS A 114 6.95 -4.48 0.69
C CYS A 114 6.02 -4.34 1.90
N SER A 115 6.45 -4.77 3.09
CA SER A 115 5.67 -4.65 4.32
C SER A 115 5.38 -3.19 4.71
N VAL A 116 6.35 -2.29 4.53
CA VAL A 116 6.16 -0.84 4.75
C VAL A 116 5.13 -0.30 3.77
N LEU A 117 5.26 -0.62 2.48
CA LEU A 117 4.33 -0.18 1.45
C LEU A 117 2.90 -0.68 1.69
N ILE A 118 2.74 -1.96 2.08
CA ILE A 118 1.43 -2.53 2.47
C ILE A 118 0.83 -1.76 3.63
N SER A 119 1.61 -1.49 4.69
CA SER A 119 1.14 -0.76 5.87
C SER A 119 0.69 0.66 5.52
N GLN A 120 1.40 1.33 4.62
CA GLN A 120 1.03 2.65 4.11
C GLN A 120 -0.25 2.59 3.28
N LEU A 121 -0.38 1.61 2.39
CA LEU A 121 -1.56 1.37 1.58
C LEU A 121 -2.82 1.11 2.43
N GLU A 122 -2.71 0.23 3.44
CA GLU A 122 -3.81 -0.07 4.37
C GLU A 122 -4.25 1.18 5.13
N LYS A 123 -3.29 1.96 5.64
CA LYS A 123 -3.58 3.22 6.33
C LYS A 123 -4.29 4.22 5.41
N ALA A 124 -3.81 4.41 4.19
CA ALA A 124 -4.41 5.32 3.22
C ALA A 124 -5.82 4.88 2.84
N ASN A 125 -6.05 3.58 2.63
CA ASN A 125 -7.39 3.03 2.39
C ASN A 125 -8.31 3.23 3.59
N GLN A 126 -7.83 2.99 4.81
CA GLN A 126 -8.63 3.19 6.02
C GLN A 126 -9.06 4.66 6.18
N GLN A 127 -8.16 5.60 5.88
CA GLN A 127 -8.49 7.04 5.89
C GLN A 127 -9.59 7.37 4.88
N THR A 128 -9.50 6.83 3.65
CA THR A 128 -10.53 7.04 2.63
C THR A 128 -11.87 6.40 3.03
N THR A 129 -11.85 5.18 3.59
CA THR A 129 -13.06 4.52 4.11
C THR A 129 -13.73 5.33 5.24
N ASN A 130 -12.93 5.90 6.15
CA ASN A 130 -13.47 6.75 7.21
C ASN A 130 -14.12 8.03 6.64
N LEU A 131 -13.53 8.64 5.60
CA LEU A 131 -14.13 9.77 4.90
C LEU A 131 -15.42 9.38 4.17
N LEU A 132 -15.44 8.24 3.49
CA LEU A 132 -16.65 7.72 2.85
C LEU A 132 -17.79 7.59 3.85
N ASN A 133 -17.54 6.97 5.00
CA ASN A 133 -18.53 6.84 6.07
C ASN A 133 -19.06 8.20 6.55
N LYS A 134 -18.20 9.22 6.64
CA LYS A 134 -18.60 10.58 7.04
C LYS A 134 -19.50 11.27 6.01
N TYR A 135 -19.40 10.91 4.73
CA TYR A 135 -20.20 11.47 3.64
C TYR A 135 -21.29 10.51 3.17
N ASN A 136 -21.82 9.65 4.05
CA ASN A 136 -22.88 8.68 3.72
C ASN A 136 -22.52 7.78 2.52
N ASN A 137 -21.25 7.37 2.43
CA ASN A 137 -20.68 6.61 1.32
C ASN A 137 -20.74 7.29 -0.05
N ASP A 138 -20.85 8.62 -0.09
CA ASP A 138 -20.74 9.41 -1.32
C ASP A 138 -19.25 9.58 -1.71
N PRO A 139 -18.76 8.87 -2.75
CA PRO A 139 -17.36 8.94 -3.14
C PRO A 139 -16.97 10.34 -3.65
N SER A 140 -17.92 11.10 -4.22
CA SER A 140 -17.63 12.41 -4.79
C SER A 140 -17.14 13.37 -3.73
N TYR A 141 -17.85 13.43 -2.59
CA TYR A 141 -17.47 14.33 -1.49
C TYR A 141 -16.29 13.81 -0.67
N ALA A 142 -16.17 12.49 -0.47
CA ALA A 142 -15.01 11.92 0.22
C ALA A 142 -13.69 12.16 -0.55
N ILE A 143 -13.71 11.96 -1.87
CA ILE A 143 -12.57 12.22 -2.75
C ILE A 143 -12.29 13.72 -2.83
N THR A 144 -13.32 14.55 -2.97
CA THR A 144 -13.19 16.01 -3.01
C THR A 144 -12.59 16.55 -1.72
N HIS A 145 -12.99 16.00 -0.56
CA HIS A 145 -12.40 16.34 0.74
C HIS A 145 -10.90 16.12 0.73
N LYS A 146 -10.45 14.91 0.36
CA LYS A 146 -9.03 14.56 0.37
C LYS A 146 -8.23 15.46 -0.56
N ARG A 147 -8.69 15.62 -1.81
CA ARG A 147 -8.02 16.45 -2.82
C ARG A 147 -7.97 17.93 -2.43
N LEU A 148 -9.05 18.45 -1.86
CA LEU A 148 -9.08 19.83 -1.36
C LEU A 148 -8.12 20.01 -0.18
N HIS A 149 -8.03 19.04 0.73
CA HIS A 149 -7.10 19.06 1.84
C HIS A 149 -5.64 19.10 1.36
N ASP A 150 -5.26 18.16 0.49
CA ASP A 150 -3.90 18.08 -0.05
C ASP A 150 -3.51 19.37 -0.78
N ARG A 151 -4.40 19.88 -1.64
CA ARG A 151 -4.19 21.13 -2.39
C ARG A 151 -4.07 22.36 -1.49
N LEU A 152 -4.83 22.41 -0.40
CA LEU A 152 -4.73 23.50 0.57
C LEU A 152 -3.43 23.40 1.38
N ILE A 153 -3.02 22.20 1.79
CA ILE A 153 -1.71 21.98 2.45
C ILE A 153 -0.58 22.48 1.55
N ASP A 154 -0.52 22.02 0.29
CA ASP A 154 0.51 22.43 -0.67
C ASP A 154 0.54 23.97 -0.81
N ARG A 155 -0.64 24.59 -0.98
CA ARG A 155 -0.77 26.05 -1.15
C ARG A 155 -0.39 26.85 0.09
N PHE A 156 -0.59 26.31 1.30
CA PHE A 156 -0.23 26.99 2.56
C PHE A 156 1.22 26.73 2.99
N GLN A 157 1.80 25.59 2.61
CA GLN A 157 3.24 25.32 2.78
C GLN A 157 4.08 26.37 2.04
N ASP A 158 3.67 26.74 0.82
CA ASP A 158 4.31 27.82 0.04
C ASP A 158 4.23 29.21 0.72
N ARG A 159 3.38 29.37 1.75
CA ARG A 159 3.17 30.64 2.45
C ARG A 159 3.82 30.70 3.84
N PHE A 160 4.62 29.69 4.24
CA PHE A 160 5.21 29.60 5.60
C PHE A 160 4.17 29.67 6.73
N ILE A 161 2.95 29.17 6.51
CA ILE A 161 1.90 29.15 7.56
C ILE A 161 1.81 27.73 8.12
N GLU A 162 2.68 27.42 9.07
CA GLU A 162 2.94 26.04 9.46
C GLU A 162 1.91 25.40 10.42
N LYS A 163 0.82 26.07 10.83
CA LYS A 163 0.07 25.52 11.98
C LYS A 163 -1.43 25.75 12.18
N THR A 164 -2.16 26.45 11.31
CA THR A 164 -3.55 26.82 11.70
C THR A 164 -4.61 26.69 10.62
N ILE A 165 -4.24 26.61 9.34
CA ILE A 165 -5.21 26.83 8.27
C ILE A 165 -5.58 25.51 7.60
N SER A 166 -6.86 25.16 7.71
CA SER A 166 -7.49 23.98 7.10
C SER A 166 -7.32 22.68 7.90
N SER A 167 -7.83 22.68 9.14
CA SER A 167 -8.02 21.40 9.83
C SER A 167 -8.96 20.52 8.98
N PRO A 168 -8.77 19.19 8.95
CA PRO A 168 -9.72 18.28 8.29
C PRO A 168 -11.17 18.51 8.75
N THR A 169 -11.37 19.05 9.95
CA THR A 169 -12.68 19.44 10.50
C THR A 169 -13.30 20.63 9.77
N ASP A 170 -12.52 21.65 9.41
CA ASP A 170 -13.02 22.84 8.69
C ASP A 170 -13.45 22.48 7.27
N ILE A 171 -12.64 21.66 6.59
CA ILE A 171 -12.99 21.10 5.27
C ILE A 171 -14.24 20.24 5.39
N PHE A 172 -14.33 19.38 6.41
CA PHE A 172 -15.51 18.57 6.63
C PHE A 172 -16.77 19.42 6.81
N THR A 173 -16.70 20.46 7.65
CA THR A 173 -17.80 21.39 7.91
C THR A 173 -18.24 22.10 6.64
N LEU A 174 -17.28 22.64 5.88
CA LEU A 174 -17.55 23.34 4.62
C LEU A 174 -18.23 22.42 3.60
N LEU A 175 -17.65 21.24 3.36
CA LEU A 175 -18.16 20.29 2.35
C LEU A 175 -19.49 19.68 2.75
N SER A 176 -19.75 19.47 4.04
CA SER A 176 -21.05 18.97 4.52
C SER A 176 -22.16 20.01 4.32
N ALA A 177 -21.88 21.28 4.63
CA ALA A 177 -22.81 22.37 4.38
C ALA A 177 -23.11 22.53 2.88
N LEU A 178 -22.06 22.48 2.05
CA LEU A 178 -22.22 22.50 0.59
C LEU A 178 -23.01 21.31 0.08
N LYS A 179 -22.73 20.09 0.56
CA LYS A 179 -23.46 18.88 0.14
C LYS A 179 -24.95 19.03 0.39
N ILE A 180 -25.33 19.40 1.61
CA ILE A 180 -26.74 19.60 1.99
C ILE A 180 -27.38 20.66 1.09
N ALA A 181 -26.74 21.81 0.91
CA ALA A 181 -27.30 22.92 0.13
C ALA A 181 -27.43 22.59 -1.36
N LEU A 182 -26.44 21.91 -1.95
CA LEU A 182 -26.47 21.49 -3.36
C LEU A 182 -27.51 20.38 -3.58
N ASP A 183 -27.57 19.36 -2.72
CA ASP A 183 -28.57 18.30 -2.80
C ASP A 183 -30.00 18.87 -2.68
N GLU A 184 -30.21 19.84 -1.77
CA GLU A 184 -31.48 20.55 -1.65
C GLU A 184 -31.83 21.37 -2.90
N ARG A 185 -30.87 22.03 -3.54
CA ARG A 185 -31.11 22.76 -4.79
C ARG A 185 -31.55 21.83 -5.91
N ILE A 186 -30.84 20.72 -6.10
CA ILE A 186 -31.20 19.69 -7.10
C ILE A 186 -32.63 19.22 -6.84
N PHE A 187 -32.94 18.88 -5.59
CA PHE A 187 -34.25 18.38 -5.20
C PHE A 187 -35.37 19.41 -5.40
N LYS A 188 -35.19 20.64 -4.91
CA LYS A 188 -36.23 21.68 -4.91
C LYS A 188 -36.45 22.32 -6.28
N ARG A 189 -35.39 22.47 -7.07
CA ARG A 189 -35.43 23.25 -8.32
C ARG A 189 -35.38 22.39 -9.57
N GLN A 190 -35.25 21.06 -9.42
CA GLN A 190 -35.00 20.14 -10.52
C GLN A 190 -33.81 20.59 -11.40
N GLU A 191 -32.88 21.36 -10.81
CA GLU A 191 -31.71 21.89 -11.50
C GLU A 191 -30.82 20.70 -11.88
N ILE A 192 -30.53 20.55 -13.17
CA ILE A 192 -29.56 19.57 -13.65
C ILE A 192 -28.17 20.20 -13.48
N LEU A 193 -27.45 19.82 -12.42
CA LEU A 193 -26.08 20.28 -12.14
C LEU A 193 -25.01 19.76 -13.13
N THR A 194 -25.42 19.31 -14.33
CA THR A 194 -24.50 18.92 -15.41
C THR A 194 -24.03 20.11 -16.22
N GLU A 195 -24.76 21.22 -16.21
CA GLU A 195 -24.35 22.45 -16.91
C GLU A 195 -23.27 23.18 -16.10
N GLU A 196 -22.08 23.29 -16.68
CA GLU A 196 -20.90 23.91 -16.07
C GLU A 196 -21.18 25.28 -15.44
N TYR A 197 -21.89 26.15 -16.16
CA TYR A 197 -22.25 27.49 -15.68
C TYR A 197 -23.16 27.44 -14.45
N THR A 198 -24.15 26.55 -14.46
CA THR A 198 -25.15 26.40 -13.39
C THR A 198 -24.51 25.82 -12.12
N LEU A 199 -23.68 24.78 -12.26
CA LEU A 199 -22.96 24.20 -11.12
C LEU A 199 -21.96 25.18 -10.50
N LYS A 200 -21.20 25.90 -11.32
CA LYS A 200 -20.23 26.90 -10.82
C LYS A 200 -20.92 28.01 -10.03
N ASN A 201 -22.06 28.50 -10.53
CA ASN A 201 -22.85 29.50 -9.82
C ASN A 201 -23.47 28.97 -8.52
N ALA A 202 -23.95 27.72 -8.53
CA ALA A 202 -24.46 27.06 -7.33
C ALA A 202 -23.36 26.91 -6.26
N ILE A 203 -22.19 26.38 -6.61
CA ILE A 203 -21.04 26.24 -5.71
C ILE A 203 -20.66 27.60 -5.12
N ASN A 204 -20.52 28.65 -5.95
CA ASN A 204 -20.16 29.98 -5.47
C ASN A 204 -21.20 30.58 -4.51
N ALA A 205 -22.49 30.40 -4.81
CA ALA A 205 -23.56 30.89 -3.95
C ALA A 205 -23.56 30.17 -2.59
N GLU A 206 -23.43 28.84 -2.60
CA GLU A 206 -23.44 28.05 -1.37
C GLU A 206 -22.15 28.17 -0.56
N LEU A 207 -21.00 28.41 -1.19
CA LEU A 207 -19.76 28.76 -0.48
C LEU A 207 -19.92 30.05 0.33
N LYS A 208 -20.51 31.09 -0.27
CA LYS A 208 -20.78 32.36 0.42
C LYS A 208 -21.70 32.17 1.62
N ASN A 209 -22.73 31.34 1.46
CA ASN A 209 -23.63 30.99 2.56
C ASN A 209 -22.88 30.23 3.67
N ALA A 210 -22.14 29.18 3.31
CA ALA A 210 -21.38 28.38 4.27
C ALA A 210 -20.37 29.21 5.08
N PHE A 211 -19.66 30.15 4.45
CA PHE A 211 -18.75 31.06 5.15
C PHE A 211 -19.46 32.10 6.02
N LYS A 212 -20.70 32.48 5.68
CA LYS A 212 -21.51 33.39 6.50
C LYS A 212 -22.06 32.69 7.74
N GLU A 213 -22.50 31.44 7.59
CA GLU A 213 -23.09 30.64 8.65
C GLU A 213 -22.06 30.02 9.59
N ASN A 214 -20.82 29.81 9.12
CA ASN A 214 -19.75 29.19 9.89
C ASN A 214 -18.54 30.15 10.01
N PRO A 215 -18.54 31.06 11.02
CA PRO A 215 -17.44 32.00 11.24
C PRO A 215 -16.07 31.34 11.47
N SER A 216 -16.04 30.08 11.90
CA SER A 216 -14.82 29.29 12.06
C SER A 216 -14.07 29.10 10.74
N LEU A 217 -14.76 29.13 9.60
CA LEU A 217 -14.18 28.94 8.27
C LEU A 217 -13.53 30.22 7.70
N LYS A 218 -13.33 31.26 8.51
CA LYS A 218 -12.79 32.56 8.09
C LYS A 218 -11.44 32.46 7.38
N ASP A 219 -10.59 31.49 7.77
CA ASP A 219 -9.30 31.33 7.10
C ASP A 219 -9.41 30.65 5.74
N LEU A 220 -10.36 29.71 5.56
CA LEU A 220 -10.68 29.13 4.25
C LEU A 220 -11.31 30.15 3.31
N LYS A 221 -12.08 31.11 3.83
CA LYS A 221 -12.69 32.19 3.04
C LYS A 221 -11.66 32.99 2.24
N LYS A 222 -10.42 33.11 2.73
CA LYS A 222 -9.33 33.79 1.99
C LYS A 222 -8.95 33.07 0.69
N GLU A 223 -9.29 31.78 0.58
CA GLU A 223 -9.06 30.93 -0.58
C GLU A 223 -10.35 30.57 -1.32
N GLU A 224 -11.43 31.34 -1.15
CA GLU A 224 -12.77 31.07 -1.72
C GLU A 224 -12.74 30.73 -3.21
N GLU A 225 -12.05 31.52 -4.04
CA GLU A 225 -11.97 31.28 -5.49
C GLU A 225 -11.26 29.96 -5.82
N PHE A 226 -10.21 29.62 -5.06
CA PHE A 226 -9.47 28.38 -5.26
C PHE A 226 -10.28 27.17 -4.83
N ILE A 227 -10.97 27.28 -3.69
CA ILE A 227 -11.86 26.25 -3.17
C ILE A 227 -13.00 26.04 -4.16
N ALA A 228 -13.62 27.11 -4.67
CA ALA A 228 -14.69 27.03 -5.67
C ALA A 228 -14.25 26.32 -6.95
N GLN A 229 -13.09 26.69 -7.49
CA GLN A 229 -12.57 26.06 -8.69
C GLN A 229 -12.24 24.58 -8.44
N THR A 230 -11.61 24.26 -7.30
CA THR A 230 -11.31 22.87 -6.93
C THR A 230 -12.59 22.06 -6.78
N LEU A 231 -13.60 22.57 -6.08
CA LEU A 231 -14.89 21.91 -5.93
C LEU A 231 -15.55 21.63 -7.28
N PHE A 232 -15.51 22.62 -8.18
CA PHE A 232 -16.04 22.46 -9.52
C PHE A 232 -15.32 21.34 -10.29
N ASP A 233 -13.98 21.36 -10.32
CA ASP A 233 -13.18 20.36 -11.02
C ASP A 233 -13.44 18.94 -10.45
N GLU A 234 -13.46 18.81 -9.13
CA GLU A 234 -13.58 17.51 -8.47
C GLU A 234 -15.00 16.95 -8.53
N LEU A 235 -16.03 17.77 -8.30
CA LEU A 235 -17.42 17.32 -8.34
C LEU A 235 -17.84 16.94 -9.77
N THR A 236 -17.42 17.68 -10.80
CA THR A 236 -17.69 17.32 -12.20
C THR A 236 -17.00 16.01 -12.59
N GLN A 237 -15.71 15.84 -12.25
CA GLN A 237 -14.95 14.62 -12.51
C GLN A 237 -15.52 13.38 -11.83
N ASN A 238 -16.12 13.54 -10.65
CA ASN A 238 -16.72 12.43 -9.89
C ASN A 238 -18.17 12.13 -10.33
N HIS A 239 -18.94 13.12 -10.78
CA HIS A 239 -20.26 12.90 -11.39
C HIS A 239 -20.18 12.03 -12.66
N HIS A 240 -19.10 12.14 -13.45
CA HIS A 240 -18.86 11.24 -14.57
C HIS A 240 -18.43 9.82 -14.16
N GLN A 241 -18.08 9.57 -12.90
CA GLN A 241 -17.71 8.24 -12.40
C GLN A 241 -18.89 7.45 -11.82
N GLY A 242 -19.96 8.14 -11.38
CA GLY A 242 -21.19 7.51 -10.89
C GLY A 242 -22.15 7.04 -11.99
N ASN A 243 -21.95 7.51 -13.23
CA ASN A 243 -22.87 7.24 -14.35
C ASN A 243 -22.42 6.11 -15.30
N SER A 244 -21.44 5.30 -14.92
CA SER A 244 -21.11 4.08 -15.68
C SER A 244 -22.11 2.94 -15.47
N ASN A 245 -23.17 3.14 -14.67
CA ASN A 245 -24.25 2.19 -14.43
C ASN A 245 -25.64 2.81 -14.69
N ALA A 246 -25.78 3.61 -15.75
CA ALA A 246 -27.08 3.99 -16.32
C ALA A 246 -27.21 3.44 -17.74
#